data_AF-A0A9Q3B8L3-F1
#
_entry.id   AF-A0A9Q3B8L3-F1
#
_cell.length_a   1.000
_cell.length_b   1.000
_cell.length_c   1.000
_cell.angle_alpha   90.00
_cell.angle_beta   90.00
_cell.angle_gamma   90.00
#
_symmetry.space_group_name_H-M   'P 1'
#
loop_
_entity.id
_entity.type
_entity.pdbx_description
1 polymer ?
#
loop_
_entity_poly.entity_id
_entity_poly.type
_entity_poly.pdbx_seq_one_letter_code
_entity_poly.pdbx_strand_id
1 'polypeptide(L)'
;MIGKKEVEVKLTEEHSRKNPVFLVSLVKPYFQAEEDKLPSRKKNPTPPEIVEVKDSPGPVKKIMKARKLRLNGKYQRHYLVRFENQTTDKDKWLAEDAIPDGNLHPKRFRASRWT
;
A
#
# COMPACT_ATOMS: atom_id res chain seq x y z
N MET A 1 20.33 25.02 -49.33
CA MET A 1 19.91 25.40 -47.97
C MET A 1 19.71 24.12 -47.18
N ILE A 2 20.52 23.95 -46.14
CA ILE A 2 20.48 22.82 -45.22
C ILE A 2 19.26 22.98 -44.30
N GLY A 3 18.50 21.89 -44.10
CA GLY A 3 17.24 21.93 -43.37
C GLY A 3 17.44 22.09 -41.85
N LYS A 4 16.46 22.66 -41.13
CA LYS A 4 16.49 22.91 -39.67
C LYS A 4 16.74 21.66 -38.78
N LYS A 5 16.79 20.45 -39.36
CA LYS A 5 16.97 19.16 -38.66
C LYS A 5 18.03 18.30 -39.36
N GLU A 6 19.04 18.92 -39.94
CA GLU A 6 20.12 18.21 -40.62
C GLU A 6 21.26 17.88 -39.66
N VAL A 7 21.87 16.72 -39.84
CA VAL A 7 23.02 16.24 -39.06
C VAL A 7 24.11 15.83 -40.05
N GLU A 8 25.27 16.48 -39.97
CA GLU A 8 26.43 16.14 -40.80
C GLU A 8 27.19 14.95 -40.21
N VAL A 9 27.46 13.93 -41.02
CA VAL A 9 28.21 12.74 -40.62
C VAL A 9 29.52 12.69 -41.40
N LYS A 10 30.66 12.70 -40.71
CA LYS A 10 31.99 12.53 -41.31
C LYS A 10 32.41 11.07 -41.21
N LEU A 11 32.53 10.38 -42.35
CA LEU A 11 33.00 8.99 -42.40
C LEU A 11 34.53 8.94 -42.48
N THR A 12 35.16 8.06 -41.70
CA THR A 12 36.59 7.76 -41.80
C THR A 12 36.89 6.81 -42.97
N GLU A 13 38.13 6.78 -43.47
CA GLU A 13 38.51 6.05 -44.70
C GLU A 13 38.09 4.56 -44.69
N GLU A 14 38.17 3.90 -43.53
CA GLU A 14 37.78 2.51 -43.32
C GLU A 14 36.28 2.23 -43.55
N HIS A 15 35.44 3.25 -43.40
CA HIS A 15 33.98 3.16 -43.51
C HIS A 15 33.43 3.79 -44.82
N SER A 16 34.31 4.32 -45.67
CA SER A 16 33.96 4.99 -46.94
C SER A 16 33.52 4.01 -48.04
N ARG A 17 34.00 2.76 -48.01
CA ARG A 17 33.75 1.75 -49.06
C ARG A 17 32.57 0.79 -48.80
N LYS A 18 31.94 0.86 -47.63
CA LYS A 18 30.74 0.06 -47.31
C LYS A 18 29.51 0.93 -47.53
N ASN A 19 28.44 0.37 -48.10
CA ASN A 19 27.14 1.05 -48.18
C ASN A 19 26.76 1.52 -46.77
N PRO A 20 26.63 2.83 -46.52
CA PRO A 20 26.37 3.30 -45.16
C PRO A 20 24.96 2.89 -44.76
N VAL A 21 24.86 1.96 -43.80
CA VAL A 21 23.59 1.53 -43.21
C VAL A 21 23.37 2.35 -41.95
N PHE A 22 22.51 3.36 -42.05
CA PHE A 22 22.08 4.12 -40.88
C PHE A 22 20.90 3.40 -40.24
N LEU A 23 21.00 3.07 -38.96
CA LEU A 23 19.83 2.68 -38.18
C LEU A 23 18.89 3.89 -38.14
N VAL A 24 17.80 3.84 -38.91
CA VAL A 24 16.85 4.94 -39.02
C VAL A 24 15.94 4.96 -37.81
N SER A 25 16.48 5.19 -36.61
CA SER A 25 15.72 5.82 -35.54
C SER A 25 16.05 7.30 -35.56
N LEU A 26 15.44 8.01 -36.52
CA LEU A 26 15.43 9.46 -36.61
C LEU A 26 15.10 10.01 -35.21
N VAL A 27 16.09 10.68 -34.63
CA VAL A 27 16.05 11.33 -33.31
C VAL A 27 14.68 11.97 -33.09
N LYS A 28 13.86 11.39 -32.20
CA LYS A 28 12.58 11.96 -31.86
C LYS A 28 12.84 13.05 -30.81
N PRO A 29 12.67 14.34 -31.13
CA PRO A 29 12.88 15.38 -30.14
C PRO A 29 11.86 15.19 -29.01
N TYR A 30 12.36 15.05 -27.79
CA TYR A 30 11.54 15.04 -26.59
C TYR A 30 11.25 16.50 -26.22
N PHE A 31 10.01 16.94 -26.38
CA PHE A 31 9.59 18.25 -25.91
C PHE A 31 9.07 18.11 -24.47
N GLN A 32 9.35 19.10 -23.62
CA GLN A 32 8.66 19.22 -22.35
C GLN A 32 7.17 19.42 -22.62
N ALA A 33 6.32 18.75 -21.84
CA ALA A 33 4.88 18.93 -21.96
C ALA A 33 4.52 20.34 -21.52
N GLU A 34 4.22 21.23 -22.47
CA GLU A 34 3.66 22.55 -22.17
C GLU A 34 2.28 22.37 -21.53
N GLU A 35 2.14 22.78 -20.26
CA GLU A 35 0.89 22.69 -19.50
C GLU A 35 -0.26 23.47 -20.21
N ASP A 36 0.08 24.54 -20.94
CA ASP A 36 -0.87 25.38 -21.69
C ASP A 36 -1.51 24.68 -22.90
N LYS A 37 -0.84 23.68 -23.49
CA LYS A 37 -1.38 22.92 -24.64
C LYS A 37 -2.31 21.79 -24.20
N LEU A 38 -2.32 21.44 -22.92
CA LEU A 38 -3.12 20.36 -22.34
C LEU A 38 -3.89 20.86 -21.11
N PRO A 39 -4.83 21.82 -21.26
CA PRO A 39 -5.55 22.43 -20.13
C PRO A 39 -6.42 21.43 -19.36
N SER A 40 -6.70 20.25 -19.92
CA SER A 40 -7.42 19.15 -19.29
C SER A 40 -6.53 18.31 -18.35
N ARG A 41 -5.21 18.45 -18.44
CA ARG A 41 -4.24 17.80 -17.54
C ARG A 41 -4.05 18.63 -16.28
N LYS A 42 -5.15 19.08 -15.67
CA LYS A 42 -5.08 19.66 -14.33
C LYS A 42 -4.66 18.56 -13.37
N LYS A 43 -3.68 18.90 -12.54
CA LYS A 43 -3.03 18.07 -11.50
C LYS A 43 -3.96 16.96 -11.01
N ASN A 44 -3.49 15.73 -11.12
CA ASN A 44 -4.19 14.54 -10.63
C ASN A 44 -4.86 14.86 -9.28
N PRO A 45 -6.16 14.58 -9.10
CA PRO A 45 -6.81 14.82 -7.82
C PRO A 45 -6.00 14.08 -6.75
N THR A 46 -5.71 14.77 -5.65
CA THR A 46 -5.11 14.15 -4.47
C THR A 46 -5.93 12.90 -4.13
N PRO A 47 -5.32 11.72 -4.00
CA PRO A 47 -6.05 10.53 -3.60
C PRO A 47 -6.82 10.81 -2.30
N PRO A 48 -8.07 10.34 -2.16
CA PRO A 48 -8.79 10.50 -0.91
C PRO A 48 -7.97 9.87 0.22
N GLU A 49 -7.89 10.58 1.35
CA GLU A 49 -7.26 10.06 2.55
C GLU A 49 -8.04 8.83 3.02
N ILE A 50 -7.35 7.69 3.16
CA ILE A 50 -7.95 6.46 3.65
C ILE A 50 -8.17 6.66 5.14
N VAL A 51 -9.36 7.12 5.52
CA VAL A 51 -9.78 7.12 6.92
C VAL A 51 -9.96 5.67 7.32
N GLU A 52 -9.04 5.12 8.12
CA GLU A 52 -9.30 3.88 8.84
C GLU A 52 -10.57 4.12 9.65
N VAL A 53 -11.68 3.55 9.19
CA VAL A 53 -12.91 3.51 9.98
C VAL A 53 -12.48 2.80 11.25
N LYS A 54 -12.34 3.56 12.34
CA LYS A 54 -12.24 2.99 13.67
C LYS A 54 -13.57 2.29 13.89
N ASP A 55 -13.64 1.03 13.46
CA ASP A 55 -14.69 0.11 13.83
C ASP A 55 -14.69 0.15 15.36
N SER A 56 -15.58 0.94 15.95
CA SER A 56 -15.82 0.89 17.37
C SER A 56 -16.21 -0.56 17.63
N PRO A 57 -15.37 -1.35 18.35
CA PRO A 57 -15.68 -2.74 18.55
C PRO A 57 -17.02 -2.80 19.28
N GLY A 58 -18.01 -3.46 18.67
CA GLY A 58 -19.32 -3.64 19.27
C GLY A 58 -19.22 -4.40 20.61
N PRO A 59 -20.34 -4.59 21.32
CA PRO A 59 -20.34 -5.34 22.58
C PRO A 59 -19.75 -6.74 22.39
N VAL A 60 -19.01 -7.21 23.41
CA VAL A 60 -18.31 -8.50 23.32
C VAL A 60 -19.25 -9.63 23.69
N LYS A 61 -19.45 -10.57 22.75
CA LYS A 61 -20.23 -11.78 23.00
C LYS A 61 -19.46 -12.78 23.87
N LYS A 62 -18.25 -13.16 23.45
CA LYS A 62 -17.43 -14.19 24.14
C LYS A 62 -15.96 -14.14 23.72
N ILE A 63 -15.08 -14.58 24.61
CA ILE A 63 -13.67 -14.87 24.31
C ILE A 63 -13.52 -16.32 23.87
N MET A 64 -12.91 -16.52 22.70
CA MET A 64 -12.72 -17.84 22.09
C MET A 64 -11.39 -18.48 22.48
N LYS A 65 -10.31 -17.70 22.43
CA LYS A 65 -8.93 -18.17 22.67
C LYS A 65 -8.11 -17.12 23.40
N ALA A 66 -7.01 -17.56 23.99
CA ALA A 66 -6.01 -16.69 24.61
C ALA A 66 -4.61 -17.07 24.13
N ARG A 67 -3.76 -16.07 23.93
CA ARG A 67 -2.32 -16.23 23.62
C ARG A 67 -1.48 -15.24 24.43
N LYS A 68 -0.23 -15.59 24.69
CA LYS A 68 0.76 -14.67 25.26
C LYS A 68 1.71 -14.24 24.15
N LEU A 69 1.88 -12.94 23.99
CA LEU A 69 2.81 -12.34 23.02
C LEU A 69 3.85 -11.52 23.77
N ARG A 70 5.08 -11.46 23.24
CA ARG A 70 6.11 -10.56 23.74
C ARG A 70 6.14 -9.33 22.82
N LEU A 71 5.66 -8.19 23.31
CA LEU A 71 5.62 -6.91 22.61
C LEU A 71 6.43 -5.92 23.44
N ASN A 72 7.37 -5.20 22.81
CA ASN A 72 8.24 -4.22 23.46
C ASN A 72 8.95 -4.77 24.71
N GLY A 73 9.45 -6.01 24.62
CA GLY A 73 10.16 -6.69 25.71
C GLY A 73 9.27 -7.21 26.85
N LYS A 74 7.98 -6.84 26.90
CA LYS A 74 7.02 -7.26 27.93
C LYS A 74 6.11 -8.37 27.41
N TYR A 75 5.75 -9.30 28.29
CA TYR A 75 4.73 -10.31 27.98
C TYR A 75 3.34 -9.71 28.17
N GLN A 76 2.56 -9.67 27.10
CA GLN A 76 1.17 -9.23 27.09
C GLN A 76 0.24 -10.38 26.71
N ARG A 77 -0.92 -10.44 27.38
CA ARG A 77 -1.98 -11.40 27.06
C ARG A 77 -2.89 -10.81 26.01
N HIS A 78 -3.18 -11.61 24.99
CA HIS A 78 -4.12 -11.27 23.95
C HIS A 78 -5.24 -12.31 23.94
N TYR A 79 -6.45 -11.84 23.65
CA TYR A 79 -7.67 -12.62 23.61
C TYR A 79 -8.28 -12.54 22.23
N LEU A 80 -8.73 -13.68 21.69
CA LEU A 80 -9.53 -13.71 20.47
C LEU A 80 -10.98 -13.43 20.86
N VAL A 81 -11.46 -12.26 20.47
CA VAL A 81 -12.74 -11.71 20.89
C VAL A 81 -13.75 -11.86 19.77
N ARG A 82 -14.91 -12.44 20.10
CA ARG A 82 -16.08 -12.49 19.23
C ARG A 82 -17.08 -11.42 19.65
N PHE A 83 -17.46 -10.56 18.72
CA PHE A 83 -18.41 -9.48 18.94
C PHE A 83 -19.84 -9.95 18.72
N GLU A 84 -20.80 -9.27 19.36
CA GLU A 84 -22.21 -9.51 19.09
C GLU A 84 -22.57 -9.11 17.67
N ASN A 85 -23.47 -9.88 17.04
CA ASN A 85 -23.97 -9.65 15.68
C ASN A 85 -22.89 -9.58 14.59
N GLN A 86 -21.68 -10.07 14.87
CA GLN A 86 -20.61 -10.20 13.88
C GLN A 86 -20.34 -11.68 13.56
N THR A 87 -19.95 -11.93 12.31
CA THR A 87 -19.54 -13.27 11.84
C THR A 87 -18.16 -13.63 12.34
N THR A 88 -17.84 -14.92 12.35
CA THR A 88 -16.54 -15.48 12.79
C THR A 88 -15.35 -14.81 12.09
N ASP A 89 -15.53 -14.34 10.85
CA ASP A 89 -14.47 -13.70 10.06
C ASP A 89 -14.02 -12.35 10.65
N LYS A 90 -14.84 -11.74 11.51
CA LYS A 90 -14.55 -10.47 12.20
C LYS A 90 -13.98 -10.67 13.61
N ASP A 91 -13.69 -11.90 14.03
CA ASP A 91 -13.06 -12.16 15.33
C ASP A 91 -11.65 -11.53 15.36
N LYS A 92 -11.39 -10.65 16.33
CA LYS A 92 -10.11 -9.90 16.43
C LYS A 92 -9.33 -10.30 17.69
N TRP A 93 -7.99 -10.30 17.56
CA TRP A 93 -7.10 -10.44 18.71
C TRP A 93 -6.91 -9.09 19.39
N LEU A 94 -7.38 -8.95 20.63
CA LEU A 94 -7.26 -7.73 21.42
C LEU A 94 -6.41 -7.96 22.66
N ALA A 95 -5.69 -6.92 23.08
CA ALA A 95 -5.02 -6.86 24.38
C ALA A 95 -6.07 -6.79 25.50
N GLU A 96 -5.71 -7.19 26.72
CA GLU A 96 -6.59 -7.18 27.90
C GLU A 96 -7.20 -5.78 28.15
N ASP A 97 -6.43 -4.72 27.90
CA ASP A 97 -6.86 -3.32 28.10
C ASP A 97 -7.76 -2.78 26.97
N ALA A 98 -7.74 -3.42 25.80
CA ALA A 98 -8.46 -2.95 24.60
C ALA A 98 -9.86 -3.55 24.44
N ILE A 99 -10.32 -4.34 25.42
CA ILE A 99 -11.63 -5.02 25.38
C ILE A 99 -12.69 -4.08 25.98
N PRO A 100 -13.77 -3.73 25.23
CA PRO A 100 -14.73 -2.70 25.64
C PRO A 100 -15.56 -3.03 26.90
N ASP A 101 -15.61 -4.29 27.34
CA ASP A 101 -16.27 -4.71 28.60
C ASP A 101 -15.26 -4.96 29.76
N GLY A 102 -14.01 -4.54 29.57
CA GLY A 102 -12.94 -4.68 30.55
C GLY A 102 -12.65 -6.12 30.97
N ASN A 103 -12.29 -6.31 32.24
CA ASN A 103 -11.76 -7.57 32.77
C ASN A 103 -12.80 -8.67 33.05
N LEU A 104 -14.10 -8.45 32.80
CA LEU A 104 -15.15 -9.41 33.10
C LEU A 104 -15.05 -10.68 32.23
N HIS A 105 -15.00 -10.51 30.91
CA HIS A 105 -14.93 -11.62 29.96
C HIS A 105 -13.61 -12.40 30.09
N PRO A 106 -12.43 -11.75 30.22
CA PRO A 106 -11.18 -12.44 30.51
C PRO A 106 -11.23 -13.26 31.81
N LYS A 107 -11.83 -12.74 32.88
CA LYS A 107 -11.99 -13.46 34.15
C LYS A 107 -12.89 -14.69 34.00
N ARG A 108 -14.06 -14.55 33.35
CA ARG A 108 -14.98 -15.66 33.09
C ARG A 108 -14.35 -16.75 32.23
N PHE A 109 -13.63 -16.37 31.17
CA PHE A 109 -12.91 -17.32 30.31
C PHE A 109 -11.79 -18.06 31.07
N ARG A 110 -11.09 -17.36 31.97
CA ARG A 110 -10.09 -18.00 32.83
C ARG A 110 -10.77 -18.97 33.79
N ALA A 111 -11.86 -18.61 34.45
CA ALA A 111 -12.56 -19.48 35.39
C ALA A 111 -13.09 -20.76 34.72
N SER A 112 -13.68 -20.65 33.52
CA SER A 112 -14.25 -21.80 32.80
C SER A 112 -13.23 -22.81 32.29
N ARG A 113 -11.93 -22.51 32.33
CA ARG A 113 -10.87 -23.39 31.81
C ARG A 113 -10.33 -24.36 32.88
N TRP A 114 -10.74 -24.18 34.14
CA TRP A 114 -10.28 -24.99 35.28
C TRP A 114 -11.37 -25.94 35.80
N THR A 115 -12.51 -25.98 35.12
CA THR A 115 -13.57 -26.98 35.29
C THR A 115 -13.52 -27.92 34.10
#